data_AF-A0A3D5KJC3-F1
#
_entry.id   AF-A0A3D5KJC3-F1
#
_cell.length_a   1.000
_cell.length_b   1.000
_cell.length_c   1.000
_cell.angle_alpha   90.00
_cell.angle_beta   90.00
_cell.angle_gamma   90.00
#
_symmetry.space_group_name_H-M   'P 1'
#
loop_
_entity.id
_entity.type
_entity.pdbx_description
1 polymer ?
#
loop_
_entity_poly.entity_id
_entity_poly.type
_entity_poly.pdbx_seq_one_letter_code
_entity_poly.pdbx_strand_id
1 'polypeptide(L)'
;RITSLREVYSLRGVDFDNKSLKERARSYTPILANLLGTSLEEAFDIGEAAYVRGFLSGKRSVYQRQKLTKKDISLCLHMLVILLILVFLKLKALDSFDIYYNFRWQELLNYGVLLMSVGILTLILSFYLNWRNKES
;
A
#
# COMPACT_ATOMS: atom_id res chain seq x y z
N ARG A 1 -14.13 -4.55 -19.65
CA ARG A 1 -13.39 -4.84 -20.91
C ARG A 1 -13.02 -6.31 -21.05
N ILE A 2 -12.37 -6.93 -20.06
CA ILE A 2 -12.04 -8.37 -20.13
C ILE A 2 -13.30 -9.24 -20.08
N THR A 3 -14.28 -8.90 -19.24
CA THR A 3 -15.58 -9.60 -19.14
C THR A 3 -16.35 -9.57 -20.46
N SER A 4 -16.47 -8.40 -21.08
CA SER A 4 -17.11 -8.24 -22.39
C SER A 4 -16.39 -9.01 -23.50
N LEU A 5 -15.05 -9.04 -23.49
CA LEU A 5 -14.28 -9.86 -24.44
C LEU A 5 -14.51 -11.36 -24.18
N ARG A 6 -14.54 -11.79 -22.91
CA ARG A 6 -14.84 -13.18 -22.55
C ARG A 6 -16.22 -13.60 -23.04
N GLU A 7 -17.25 -12.77 -22.88
CA GLU A 7 -18.60 -13.03 -23.41
C GLU A 7 -18.58 -13.17 -24.94
N VAL A 8 -17.95 -12.24 -25.66
CA VAL A 8 -17.83 -12.31 -27.13
C VAL A 8 -17.12 -13.58 -27.59
N TYR A 9 -16.01 -13.95 -26.95
CA TYR A 9 -15.28 -15.18 -27.31
C TYR A 9 -16.02 -16.44 -26.87
N SER A 10 -16.80 -16.38 -25.79
CA SER A 10 -17.68 -17.48 -25.37
C SER A 10 -18.82 -17.70 -26.38
N LEU A 11 -19.43 -16.62 -26.89
CA LEU A 11 -20.38 -16.68 -28.01
C LEU A 11 -19.75 -17.22 -29.30
N ARG A 12 -18.44 -16.99 -29.51
CA ARG A 12 -17.66 -17.56 -30.62
C ARG A 12 -17.21 -19.01 -30.36
N GLY A 13 -17.69 -19.65 -29.29
CA GLY A 13 -17.46 -21.06 -28.99
C GLY A 13 -16.17 -21.36 -28.19
N VAL A 14 -15.54 -20.35 -27.59
CA VAL A 14 -14.39 -20.57 -26.69
C VAL A 14 -14.90 -20.99 -25.31
N ASP A 15 -14.56 -22.19 -24.89
CA ASP A 15 -14.83 -22.69 -23.54
C ASP A 15 -13.69 -22.29 -22.57
N PHE A 16 -14.04 -21.47 -21.59
CA PHE A 16 -13.12 -20.96 -20.57
C PHE A 16 -13.09 -21.79 -19.29
N ASP A 17 -14.05 -22.71 -19.11
CA ASP A 17 -14.27 -23.46 -17.87
C ASP A 17 -13.77 -24.92 -17.97
N ASN A 18 -12.92 -25.19 -18.97
CA ASN A 18 -12.25 -26.49 -19.16
C ASN A 18 -11.44 -26.96 -17.93
N LYS A 19 -11.42 -28.28 -17.70
CA LYS A 19 -10.86 -28.90 -16.48
C LYS A 19 -9.33 -28.87 -16.40
N SER A 20 -8.62 -28.83 -17.53
CA SER A 20 -7.16 -28.81 -17.52
C SER A 20 -6.61 -27.38 -17.49
N LEU A 21 -5.62 -27.13 -16.63
CA LEU A 21 -4.98 -25.81 -16.50
C LEU A 21 -4.34 -25.33 -17.81
N LYS A 22 -3.82 -26.27 -18.62
CA LYS A 22 -3.20 -25.98 -19.92
C LYS A 22 -4.22 -25.52 -20.95
N GLU A 23 -5.36 -26.20 -21.06
CA GLU A 23 -6.42 -25.80 -21.99
C GLU A 23 -7.05 -24.49 -21.57
N ARG A 24 -7.23 -24.28 -20.26
CA ARG A 24 -7.69 -23.01 -19.71
C ARG A 24 -6.72 -21.87 -20.05
N ALA A 25 -5.41 -22.05 -19.92
CA ALA A 25 -4.46 -21.01 -20.33
C ALA A 25 -4.57 -20.71 -21.84
N ARG A 26 -4.74 -21.74 -22.67
CA ARG A 26 -4.85 -21.60 -24.13
C ARG A 26 -6.11 -20.84 -24.55
N SER A 27 -7.23 -21.03 -23.84
CA SER A 27 -8.50 -20.34 -24.15
C SER A 27 -8.45 -18.83 -23.90
N TYR A 28 -7.57 -18.33 -23.02
CA TYR A 28 -7.36 -16.89 -22.81
C TYR A 28 -6.46 -16.21 -23.84
N THR A 29 -5.71 -16.97 -24.65
CA THR A 29 -4.82 -16.44 -25.71
C THR A 29 -5.50 -15.38 -26.61
N PRO A 30 -6.70 -15.62 -27.19
CA PRO A 30 -7.35 -14.63 -28.06
C PRO A 30 -7.74 -13.35 -27.32
N ILE A 31 -8.17 -13.45 -26.06
CA ILE A 31 -8.49 -12.28 -25.23
C ILE A 31 -7.23 -11.45 -25.01
N LEU A 32 -6.13 -12.12 -24.66
CA LEU A 32 -4.86 -11.45 -24.40
C LEU A 32 -4.30 -10.78 -25.67
N ALA A 33 -4.37 -11.46 -26.81
CA ALA A 33 -3.90 -10.91 -28.09
C ALA A 33 -4.67 -9.64 -28.47
N ASN A 34 -5.99 -9.62 -28.29
CA ASN A 34 -6.82 -8.45 -28.55
C ASN A 34 -6.52 -7.32 -27.56
N LEU A 35 -6.44 -7.64 -26.26
CA LEU A 35 -6.11 -6.64 -25.24
C LEU A 35 -4.73 -6.02 -25.49
N LEU A 36 -3.75 -6.82 -25.89
CA LEU A 36 -2.41 -6.34 -26.21
C LEU A 36 -2.42 -5.44 -27.44
N GLY A 37 -3.10 -5.85 -28.52
CA GLY A 37 -3.21 -5.05 -29.74
C GLY A 37 -3.84 -3.69 -29.48
N THR A 38 -4.98 -3.68 -28.78
CA THR A 38 -5.66 -2.43 -28.40
C THR A 38 -4.86 -1.56 -27.45
N SER A 39 -4.15 -2.16 -26.48
CA SER A 39 -3.29 -1.40 -25.57
C SER A 39 -2.09 -0.78 -26.28
N LEU A 40 -1.55 -1.45 -27.30
CA LEU A 40 -0.46 -0.92 -28.13
C LEU A 40 -0.93 0.26 -28.97
N GLU A 41 -2.08 0.15 -29.61
CA GLU A 41 -2.71 1.24 -30.38
C GLU A 41 -2.98 2.45 -29.48
N GLU A 42 -3.61 2.25 -28.32
CA GLU A 42 -3.83 3.31 -27.32
C GLU A 42 -2.52 3.95 -26.85
N ALA A 43 -1.46 3.15 -26.67
CA ALA A 43 -0.15 3.68 -26.28
C ALA A 43 0.50 4.53 -27.39
N PHE A 44 0.34 4.14 -28.66
CA PHE A 44 0.77 4.94 -29.81
C PHE A 44 0.00 6.27 -29.88
N ASP A 45 -1.32 6.23 -29.75
CA ASP A 45 -2.17 7.44 -29.76
C ASP A 45 -1.77 8.42 -28.64
N ILE A 46 -1.55 7.89 -27.41
CA ILE A 46 -1.08 8.69 -26.28
C ILE A 46 0.32 9.25 -26.56
N GLY A 47 1.21 8.45 -27.16
CA GLY A 47 2.57 8.84 -27.51
C GLY A 47 2.61 9.97 -28.54
N GLU A 48 1.81 9.87 -29.60
CA GLU A 48 1.70 10.90 -30.64
C GLU A 48 1.08 12.18 -30.08
N ALA A 49 -0.03 12.06 -29.34
CA ALA A 49 -0.66 13.21 -28.69
C ALA A 49 0.30 13.90 -27.70
N ALA A 50 1.09 13.13 -26.96
CA ALA A 50 2.13 13.65 -26.08
C ALA A 50 3.21 14.37 -26.88
N TYR A 51 3.73 13.77 -27.96
CA TYR A 51 4.73 14.37 -28.83
C TYR A 51 4.27 15.70 -29.42
N VAL A 52 3.05 15.75 -29.99
CA VAL A 52 2.44 16.98 -30.54
C VAL A 52 2.29 18.07 -29.47
N ARG A 53 2.00 17.69 -28.23
CA ARG A 53 1.94 18.62 -27.07
C ARG A 53 3.31 19.03 -26.55
N GLY A 54 4.40 18.64 -27.21
CA GLY A 54 5.77 18.95 -26.80
C GLY A 54 6.19 18.19 -25.55
N PHE A 55 5.63 17.00 -25.30
CA PHE A 55 6.10 16.13 -24.23
C PHE A 55 7.58 15.77 -24.49
N LEU A 56 8.47 16.08 -23.54
CA LEU A 56 9.93 15.93 -23.54
C LEU A 56 10.73 17.10 -24.16
N SER A 57 10.08 18.19 -24.56
CA SER A 57 10.78 19.35 -25.15
C SER A 57 11.57 20.20 -24.14
N GLY A 58 11.37 20.03 -22.82
CA GLY A 58 12.05 20.83 -21.81
C GLY A 58 11.73 20.48 -20.37
N LYS A 59 12.13 21.37 -19.43
CA LYS A 59 11.90 21.21 -17.98
C LYS A 59 10.40 21.19 -17.68
N ARG A 60 9.94 20.14 -16.99
CA ARG A 60 8.53 19.98 -16.63
C ARG A 60 8.16 20.79 -15.40
N SER A 61 7.01 21.45 -15.46
CA SER A 61 6.30 21.89 -14.27
C SER A 61 5.44 20.75 -13.72
N VAL A 62 5.18 20.77 -12.42
CA VAL A 62 4.28 19.83 -11.74
C VAL A 62 2.98 20.56 -11.46
N TYR A 63 1.90 20.16 -12.14
CA TYR A 63 0.57 20.76 -11.99
C TYR A 63 -0.02 20.46 -10.62
N GLN A 64 -0.07 19.19 -10.25
CA GLN A 64 -0.60 18.75 -8.96
C GLN A 64 0.54 18.45 -7.99
N ARG A 65 0.82 19.40 -7.11
CA ARG A 65 1.79 19.22 -6.01
C ARG A 65 1.06 18.73 -4.77
N GLN A 66 1.46 17.58 -4.25
CA GLN A 66 1.04 17.13 -2.93
C GLN A 66 1.67 18.06 -1.88
N LYS A 67 0.84 18.67 -1.04
CA LYS A 67 1.30 19.55 0.05
C LYS A 67 1.31 18.76 1.34
N LEU A 68 2.36 18.92 2.15
CA LEU A 68 2.38 18.41 3.52
C LEU A 68 1.27 19.10 4.31
N THR A 69 0.38 18.30 4.87
CA THR A 69 -0.70 18.81 5.70
C THR A 69 -0.24 18.93 7.15
N LYS A 70 -0.93 19.76 7.95
CA LYS A 70 -0.66 19.86 9.39
C LYS A 70 -0.79 18.50 10.10
N LYS A 71 -1.64 17.60 9.56
CA LYS A 71 -1.81 16.23 10.07
C LYS A 71 -0.54 15.40 9.89
N ASP A 72 0.13 15.51 8.76
CA ASP A 72 1.38 14.81 8.47
C ASP A 72 2.50 15.25 9.44
N ILE A 73 2.56 16.56 9.70
CA ILE A 73 3.50 17.13 10.67
C ILE A 73 3.19 16.64 12.09
N SER A 74 1.91 16.64 12.49
CA SER A 74 1.48 16.15 13.80
C SER A 74 1.80 14.67 14.01
N LEU A 75 1.60 13.84 12.99
CA LEU A 75 1.92 12.41 13.03
C LEU A 75 3.44 12.21 13.13
N CYS A 76 4.22 12.95 12.34
CA CYS A 76 5.68 12.89 12.39
C CYS A 76 6.22 13.28 13.78
N LEU A 77 5.69 14.35 14.38
CA LEU A 77 6.08 14.77 15.73
C LEU A 77 5.70 13.71 16.77
N HIS A 78 4.50 13.14 16.68
CA HIS A 78 4.05 12.09 17.60
C HIS A 78 4.96 10.85 17.55
N MET A 79 5.32 10.42 16.34
CA MET A 79 6.27 9.31 16.11
C MET A 79 7.65 9.62 16.72
N LEU A 80 8.15 10.84 16.54
CA LEU A 80 9.43 11.26 17.09
C LEU A 80 9.43 11.23 18.62
N VAL A 81 8.37 11.73 19.26
CA VAL A 81 8.23 11.72 20.73
C VAL A 81 8.25 10.30 21.28
N ILE A 82 7.50 9.38 20.66
CA ILE A 82 7.47 7.98 21.11
C ILE A 82 8.84 7.33 20.94
N LEU A 83 9.53 7.59 19.83
CA LEU A 83 10.88 7.10 19.62
C LEU A 83 11.85 7.58 20.71
N LEU A 84 11.80 8.88 21.07
CA LEU A 84 12.64 9.41 22.16
C LEU A 84 12.34 8.74 23.50
N ILE A 85 11.07 8.51 23.81
CA ILE A 85 10.64 7.83 25.03
C ILE A 85 11.17 6.38 25.07
N LEU A 86 11.06 5.65 23.96
CA LEU A 86 11.57 4.27 23.87
C LEU A 86 13.10 4.21 24.03
N VAL A 87 13.83 5.11 23.38
CA VAL A 87 15.28 5.22 23.52
C VAL A 87 15.65 5.53 24.97
N PHE A 88 14.95 6.46 25.62
CA PHE A 88 15.18 6.81 27.02
C PHE A 88 14.95 5.62 27.98
N LEU A 89 13.87 4.87 27.77
CA LEU A 89 13.57 3.67 28.55
C LEU A 89 14.66 2.60 28.40
N LYS A 90 15.14 2.38 27.18
CA LYS A 90 16.24 1.44 26.89
C LYS A 90 17.54 1.87 27.55
N LEU A 91 17.91 3.15 27.47
CA LEU A 91 19.13 3.67 28.09
C LEU A 91 19.12 3.50 29.62
N LYS A 92 17.97 3.67 30.26
CA LYS A 92 17.84 3.46 31.71
C LYS A 92 17.70 1.99 32.13
N ALA A 93 17.72 1.05 31.19
CA ALA A 93 17.48 -0.37 31.43
C ALA A 93 16.18 -0.64 32.21
N LEU A 94 15.18 0.26 32.14
CA LEU A 94 13.89 0.11 32.82
C LEU A 94 12.98 -0.95 32.18
N ASP A 95 13.46 -1.52 31.09
CA ASP A 95 12.86 -2.61 30.31
C ASP A 95 13.62 -3.94 30.52
N SER A 96 14.45 -4.04 31.57
CA SER A 96 15.08 -5.30 31.95
C SER A 96 14.02 -6.24 32.53
N PHE A 97 13.48 -7.11 31.68
CA PHE A 97 12.58 -8.19 32.06
C PHE A 97 13.19 -9.51 31.61
N ASP A 98 13.49 -10.39 32.56
CA ASP A 98 13.99 -11.73 32.27
C ASP A 98 12.80 -12.70 32.19
N ILE A 99 12.39 -13.01 30.96
CA ILE A 99 11.25 -13.92 30.69
C ILE A 99 11.59 -15.35 31.10
N TYR A 100 12.88 -15.70 31.16
CA TYR A 100 13.33 -17.09 31.30
C TYR A 100 13.57 -17.50 32.76
N TYR A 101 13.80 -16.55 33.68
CA TYR A 101 14.05 -16.83 35.09
C TYR A 101 12.96 -16.23 36.00
N ASN A 102 12.20 -17.07 36.72
CA ASN A 102 11.16 -16.69 37.68
C ASN A 102 10.08 -15.72 37.16
N PHE A 103 9.45 -16.05 36.03
CA PHE A 103 8.31 -15.31 35.49
C PHE A 103 7.18 -15.14 36.53
N ARG A 104 6.96 -13.90 36.96
CA ARG A 104 5.86 -13.51 37.85
C ARG A 104 4.93 -12.56 37.12
N TRP A 105 3.62 -12.77 37.24
CA TRP A 105 2.60 -11.91 36.62
C TRP A 105 2.75 -10.43 36.98
N GLN A 106 3.37 -10.13 38.12
CA GLN A 106 3.65 -8.76 38.55
C GLN A 106 4.71 -8.06 37.70
N GLU A 107 5.60 -8.79 37.01
CA GLU A 107 6.66 -8.20 36.20
C GLU A 107 6.17 -7.75 34.82
N LEU A 108 5.08 -8.34 34.31
CA LEU A 108 4.35 -7.79 33.16
C LEU A 108 3.72 -6.43 33.46
N LEU A 109 3.47 -6.12 34.74
CA LEU A 109 2.97 -4.83 35.21
C LEU A 109 4.12 -3.85 35.54
N ASN A 110 5.35 -4.14 35.11
CA ASN A 110 6.45 -3.21 35.21
C ASN A 110 6.11 -1.92 34.44
N TYR A 111 6.45 -0.78 35.05
CA TYR A 111 6.26 0.54 34.50
C TYR A 111 6.84 0.70 33.08
N GLY A 112 8.00 0.11 32.80
CA GLY A 112 8.62 0.14 31.46
C GLY A 112 7.76 -0.55 30.39
N VAL A 113 7.29 -1.76 30.69
CA VAL A 113 6.45 -2.58 29.78
C VAL A 113 5.08 -1.93 29.56
N LEU A 114 4.47 -1.39 30.61
CA LEU A 114 3.22 -0.64 30.52
C LEU A 114 3.37 0.61 29.64
N LEU A 115 4.47 1.35 29.77
CA LEU A 115 4.70 2.54 28.97
C LEU A 115 4.91 2.20 27.49
N MET A 116 5.63 1.12 27.18
CA MET A 116 5.80 0.64 25.80
C MET A 116 4.46 0.21 25.17
N SER A 117 3.66 -0.57 25.90
CA SER A 117 2.35 -1.02 25.41
C SER A 117 1.39 0.14 25.16
N VAL A 118 1.34 1.14 26.04
CA VAL A 118 0.56 2.38 25.85
C VAL A 118 1.08 3.17 24.64
N GLY A 119 2.40 3.26 24.46
CA GLY A 119 3.01 3.90 23.29
C GLY A 119 2.57 3.24 21.98
N ILE A 120 2.54 1.91 21.92
CA ILE A 120 2.09 1.17 20.74
C ILE A 120 0.59 1.40 20.47
N LEU A 121 -0.25 1.39 21.52
CA LEU A 121 -1.69 1.64 21.39
C LEU A 121 -1.99 3.05 20.86
N THR A 122 -1.25 4.06 21.33
CA THR A 122 -1.43 5.45 20.88
C THR A 122 -0.99 5.65 19.43
N LEU A 123 0.01 4.90 18.93
CA LEU A 123 0.36 4.87 17.51
C LEU A 123 -0.74 4.26 16.65
N ILE A 124 -1.26 3.10 17.06
CA ILE A 124 -2.34 2.42 16.34
C ILE A 124 -3.57 3.33 16.24
N LEU A 125 -3.93 4.00 17.34
CA LEU A 125 -5.04 4.95 17.37
C LEU A 125 -4.79 6.15 16.46
N SER A 126 -3.59 6.74 16.50
CA SER A 126 -3.20 7.88 15.66
C SER A 126 -3.26 7.53 14.17
N PHE A 127 -2.83 6.33 13.79
CA PHE A 127 -2.91 5.84 12.42
C PHE A 127 -4.37 5.60 11.99
N TYR A 128 -5.18 4.98 12.85
CA TYR A 128 -6.61 4.75 12.59
C TYR A 128 -7.38 6.06 12.38
N LEU A 129 -7.14 7.07 13.24
CA LEU A 129 -7.78 8.38 13.13
C LEU A 129 -7.33 9.14 11.87
N ASN A 130 -6.06 9.00 11.47
CA ASN A 130 -5.57 9.61 10.24
C ASN A 130 -6.17 8.93 8.99
N TRP A 131 -6.24 7.60 8.98
CA TRP A 131 -6.87 6.84 7.90
C TRP A 131 -8.34 7.22 7.70
N ARG A 132 -9.14 7.21 8.78
CA ARG A 132 -10.58 7.52 8.70
C ARG A 132 -10.86 8.94 8.17
N ASN A 133 -9.97 9.89 8.48
CA ASN A 133 -10.12 11.27 8.04
C ASN A 133 -9.67 11.53 6.59
N LYS A 134 -9.16 10.52 5.88
CA LYS A 134 -8.79 10.61 4.45
C LYS A 134 -9.96 10.23 3.53
N GLU A 135 -10.97 9.57 4.07
CA GLU A 135 -12.18 9.12 3.36
C GLU A 135 -13.35 10.14 3.41
N SER A 136 -13.17 11.26 4.14
CA SER A 136 -14.10 12.40 4.18
C SER A 136 -13.48 13.65 3.55
#